data_AF-B0Z421-F1
#
_entry.id   AF-B0Z421-F1
#
_cell.length_a   1.000
_cell.length_b   1.000
_cell.length_c   1.000
_cell.angle_alpha   90.00
_cell.angle_beta   90.00
_cell.angle_gamma   90.00
#
_symmetry.space_group_name_H-M   'P 1'
#
loop_
_entity.id
_entity.type
_entity.pdbx_description
1 polymer ?
#
loop_
_entity_poly.entity_id
_entity_poly.type
_entity_poly.pdbx_seq_one_letter_code
_entity_poly.pdbx_strand_id
1 'polypeptide(L)'
;MMVLGLYVFMLRTVPYQELQYQRSWRHAANSRVNRRPSTQFLGPDNDMLTLSGVLMPEITGGRLSLLALEQMAEQGKAWPLIEGSGTIYGMYVIEGLNQTKTEFFRDGMPRRIEFTLSLKRVDESLS
;
A
#
# COMPACT_ATOMS: atom_id res chain seq x y z
N MET A 1 12.72 -5.30 2.71
CA MET A 1 12.21 -5.88 1.45
C MET A 1 10.81 -6.37 1.73
N MET A 2 9.93 -6.35 0.74
CA MET A 2 8.51 -6.70 0.90
C MET A 2 8.02 -7.33 -0.40
N VAL A 3 6.96 -8.13 -0.35
CA VAL A 3 6.37 -8.79 -1.50
C VAL A 3 4.86 -8.57 -1.49
N LEU A 4 4.32 -8.15 -2.62
CA LEU A 4 2.89 -8.11 -2.91
C LEU A 4 2.60 -9.12 -4.02
N GLY A 5 2.05 -10.28 -3.67
CA GLY A 5 1.86 -11.39 -4.61
C GLY A 5 3.19 -11.91 -5.14
N LEU A 6 3.46 -11.68 -6.44
CA LEU A 6 4.73 -12.02 -7.09
C LEU A 6 5.67 -10.81 -7.23
N TYR A 7 5.20 -9.61 -6.86
CA TYR A 7 5.96 -8.39 -7.00
C TYR A 7 6.84 -8.15 -5.78
N VAL A 8 8.16 -8.14 -5.98
CA VAL A 8 9.14 -7.94 -4.91
C VAL A 8 9.58 -6.48 -4.90
N PHE A 9 9.37 -5.80 -3.77
CA PHE A 9 9.92 -4.48 -3.47
C PHE A 9 11.36 -4.64 -2.97
N MET A 10 12.31 -4.34 -3.87
CA MET A 10 13.75 -4.37 -3.62
C MET A 10 14.45 -3.19 -4.29
N LEU A 11 15.72 -2.97 -3.94
CA LEU A 11 16.56 -1.89 -4.50
C LEU A 11 16.63 -1.89 -6.03
N ARG A 12 16.42 -3.02 -6.71
CA ARG A 12 16.43 -3.14 -8.18
C ARG A 12 15.05 -2.99 -8.84
N THR A 13 13.97 -2.85 -8.06
CA THR A 13 12.60 -2.67 -8.57
C THR A 13 12.08 -1.33 -8.09
N VAL A 14 11.34 -1.34 -6.98
CA VAL A 14 10.73 -0.17 -6.35
C VAL A 14 11.00 -0.26 -4.85
N PRO A 15 12.10 0.32 -4.34
CA PRO A 15 12.30 0.41 -2.91
C PRO A 15 11.35 1.47 -2.33
N TYR A 16 10.46 1.06 -1.42
CA TYR A 16 9.76 2.01 -0.56
C TYR A 16 10.73 2.56 0.49
N GLN A 17 10.64 3.86 0.75
CA GLN A 17 11.40 4.53 1.81
C GLN A 17 10.59 4.62 3.11
N GLU A 18 9.27 4.67 2.99
CA GLU A 18 8.36 4.77 4.11
C GLU A 18 7.20 3.79 3.94
N LEU A 19 6.84 3.14 5.05
CA LEU A 19 5.70 2.26 5.17
C LEU A 19 4.83 2.81 6.29
N GLN A 20 3.64 3.26 5.93
CA GLN A 20 2.63 3.70 6.88
C GLN A 20 1.54 2.63 6.97
N TYR A 21 1.36 2.08 8.17
CA TYR A 21 0.34 1.07 8.43
C TYR A 21 -0.73 1.62 9.37
N GLN A 22 -1.96 1.74 8.89
CA GLN A 22 -3.10 2.28 9.62
C GLN A 22 -4.12 1.16 9.87
N ARG A 23 -4.32 0.85 11.15
CA ARG A 23 -5.32 -0.10 11.63
C ARG A 23 -6.43 0.65 12.34
N SER A 24 -7.65 0.37 11.93
CA SER A 24 -8.85 1.02 12.47
C SER A 24 -9.74 -0.04 13.12
N TRP A 25 -10.45 0.35 14.18
CA TRP A 25 -11.38 -0.52 14.89
C TRP A 25 -12.71 0.18 15.05
N ARG A 26 -13.79 -0.56 14.87
CA ARG A 26 -15.14 -0.03 14.92
C ARG A 26 -15.67 -0.10 16.34
N HIS A 27 -16.00 1.06 16.90
CA HIS A 27 -16.62 1.20 18.22
C HIS A 27 -17.95 1.95 18.08
N ALA A 28 -19.08 1.27 18.24
CA ALA A 28 -20.38 1.93 18.26
C ALA A 28 -20.64 2.53 19.64
N ALA A 29 -20.92 3.84 19.71
CA ALA A 29 -21.25 4.52 20.94
C ALA A 29 -22.77 4.66 21.10
N ASN A 30 -23.30 4.18 22.23
CA ASN A 30 -24.70 4.35 22.60
C ASN A 30 -24.83 5.43 23.67
N SER A 31 -25.53 6.52 23.33
CA SER A 31 -25.78 7.64 24.23
C SER A 31 -26.67 7.23 25.40
N ARG A 32 -26.39 7.79 26.58
CA ARG A 32 -27.15 7.56 27.82
C ARG A 32 -27.46 8.88 28.49
N VAL A 33 -28.68 9.04 29.01
CA VAL A 33 -29.09 10.27 29.71
C VAL A 33 -28.20 10.49 30.94
N ASN A 34 -27.58 11.68 31.04
CA ASN A 34 -26.68 12.10 32.13
C ASN A 34 -25.53 11.14 32.44
N ARG A 35 -25.10 10.31 31.49
CA ARG A 35 -23.95 9.41 31.64
C ARG A 35 -23.07 9.45 30.39
N ARG A 36 -21.82 9.04 30.54
CA ARG A 36 -20.94 8.83 29.38
C ARG A 36 -21.54 7.76 28.46
N PRO A 37 -21.46 7.93 27.12
CA PRO A 37 -21.89 6.90 26.18
C PRO A 37 -21.19 5.57 26.45
N SER A 38 -21.93 4.46 26.35
CA SER A 38 -21.32 3.13 26.39
C SER A 38 -20.82 2.76 25.00
N THR A 39 -19.57 2.34 24.88
CA THR A 39 -18.96 1.91 23.61
C THR A 39 -19.01 0.39 23.48
N GLN A 40 -19.50 -0.12 22.35
CA GLN A 40 -19.46 -1.53 22.00
C GLN A 40 -18.42 -1.76 20.88
N PHE A 41 -17.52 -2.71 21.09
CA PHE A 41 -16.54 -3.13 20.09
C PHE A 41 -17.23 -3.99 19.02
N LEU A 42 -17.19 -3.53 17.77
CA LEU A 42 -17.78 -4.21 16.61
C LEU A 42 -16.74 -4.98 15.78
N GLY A 43 -15.47 -4.96 16.19
CA GLY A 43 -14.38 -5.63 15.51
C GLY A 43 -13.45 -4.68 14.73
N PRO A 44 -12.43 -5.24 14.07
CA PRO A 44 -11.54 -4.50 13.19
C PRO A 44 -12.31 -3.91 11.99
N ASP A 45 -11.81 -2.80 11.48
CA ASP A 45 -12.19 -2.22 10.20
C ASP A 45 -11.19 -2.65 9.12
N ASN A 46 -11.34 -2.17 7.90
CA ASN A 46 -10.37 -2.37 6.83
C ASN A 46 -9.07 -1.64 7.16
N ASP A 47 -7.97 -2.40 7.24
CA ASP A 47 -6.64 -1.83 7.40
C ASP A 47 -6.19 -1.18 6.10
N MET A 48 -5.51 -0.04 6.21
CA MET A 48 -4.90 0.65 5.08
C MET A 48 -3.38 0.62 5.26
N LEU A 49 -2.67 0.30 4.18
CA LEU A 49 -1.21 0.31 4.14
C LEU A 49 -0.77 1.20 2.99
N THR A 50 0.03 2.22 3.28
CA THR A 50 0.57 3.14 2.29
C THR A 50 2.07 2.96 2.19
N LEU A 51 2.55 2.72 0.97
CA LEU A 51 3.98 2.63 0.65
C LEU A 51 4.36 3.85 -0.18
N SER A 52 5.36 4.60 0.27
CA SER A 52 5.89 5.74 -0.46
C SER A 52 7.38 5.59 -0.71
N GLY A 53 7.83 6.15 -1.82
CA GLY A 53 9.25 6.17 -2.16
C GLY A 53 9.55 6.93 -3.44
N VAL A 54 10.84 7.12 -3.65
CA VAL A 54 11.40 7.76 -4.84
C VAL A 54 12.16 6.74 -5.67
N LEU A 55 11.93 6.79 -6.97
CA LEU A 55 12.65 6.05 -8.00
C LEU A 55 13.48 7.03 -8.83
N MET A 56 14.70 6.62 -9.14
CA MET A 56 15.59 7.33 -10.05
C MET A 56 15.83 6.41 -11.25
N PRO A 57 15.07 6.53 -12.35
CA PRO A 57 15.08 5.56 -13.44
C PRO A 57 16.48 5.28 -14.03
N GLU A 58 17.40 6.25 -14.01
CA GLU A 58 18.80 6.06 -14.44
C GLU A 58 19.59 5.04 -13.60
N ILE A 59 19.24 4.91 -12.32
CA ILE A 59 19.96 4.07 -11.35
C ILE A 59 19.17 2.79 -11.07
N THR A 60 17.84 2.91 -10.98
CA THR A 60 16.95 1.86 -10.45
C THR A 60 16.17 1.11 -11.53
N GLY A 61 16.11 1.59 -12.79
CA GLY A 61 15.35 0.93 -13.86
C GLY A 61 13.82 0.88 -13.64
N GLY A 62 13.29 1.61 -12.66
CA GLY A 62 11.98 1.39 -12.03
C GLY A 62 10.72 1.70 -12.87
N ARG A 63 10.84 2.13 -14.13
CA ARG A 63 9.66 2.48 -14.95
C ARG A 63 8.82 1.25 -15.30
N LEU A 64 9.45 0.14 -15.69
CA LEU A 64 8.74 -1.11 -15.99
C LEU A 64 8.13 -1.71 -14.72
N SER A 65 8.76 -1.47 -13.57
CA SER A 65 8.29 -1.97 -12.28
C SER A 65 7.02 -1.26 -11.82
N LEU A 66 6.90 0.06 -12.05
CA LEU A 66 5.65 0.79 -11.81
C LEU A 66 4.51 0.32 -12.73
N LEU A 67 4.80 0.04 -14.00
CA LEU A 67 3.80 -0.47 -14.94
C LEU A 67 3.28 -1.86 -14.54
N ALA A 68 4.14 -2.71 -13.97
CA ALA A 68 3.71 -3.99 -13.41
C ALA A 68 2.73 -3.80 -12.23
N LEU A 69 2.96 -2.80 -11.36
CA LEU A 69 2.03 -2.46 -10.28
C LEU A 69 0.68 -1.94 -10.82
N GLU A 70 0.71 -1.12 -11.87
CA GLU A 70 -0.51 -0.67 -12.57
C GLU A 70 -1.30 -1.86 -13.12
N GLN A 71 -0.63 -2.79 -13.82
CA GLN A 71 -1.27 -3.99 -14.34
C GLN A 71 -1.83 -4.91 -13.25
N MET A 72 -1.15 -5.00 -12.09
CA MET A 72 -1.67 -5.74 -10.93
C MET A 72 -2.91 -5.07 -10.34
N ALA A 73 -2.95 -3.73 -10.34
CA ALA A 73 -4.11 -2.97 -9.88
C ALA A 73 -5.31 -3.14 -10.83
N GLU A 74 -5.09 -3.12 -12.15
CA GLU A 74 -6.13 -3.36 -13.15
C GLU A 74 -6.78 -4.74 -13.05
N GLN A 75 -6.07 -5.75 -12.52
CA GLN A 75 -6.67 -7.06 -12.28
C GLN A 75 -7.71 -7.05 -11.15
N GLY A 76 -7.68 -6.06 -10.26
CA GLY A 76 -8.61 -5.95 -9.11
C GLY A 76 -8.53 -7.11 -8.11
N LYS A 77 -7.48 -7.94 -8.19
CA LYS A 77 -7.31 -9.12 -7.34
C LYS A 77 -6.66 -8.76 -6.02
N ALA A 78 -7.01 -9.52 -4.99
CA ALA A 78 -6.32 -9.49 -3.71
C ALA A 78 -5.00 -10.26 -3.81
N TRP A 79 -3.92 -9.67 -3.31
CA TRP A 79 -2.59 -10.24 -3.31
C TRP A 79 -2.07 -10.41 -1.88
N PRO A 80 -1.37 -11.50 -1.57
CA PRO A 80 -0.74 -11.67 -0.26
C PRO A 80 0.36 -10.64 -0.08
N LEU A 81 0.38 -9.99 1.08
CA LEU A 81 1.35 -8.99 1.43
C LEU A 81 2.27 -9.50 2.54
N ILE A 82 3.55 -9.63 2.23
CA ILE A 82 4.53 -10.28 3.09
C ILE A 82 5.76 -9.38 3.20
N GLU A 83 6.16 -9.07 4.43
CA GLU A 83 7.42 -8.40 4.71
C GLU A 83 8.58 -9.43 4.65
N GLY A 84 9.73 -9.01 4.13
CA GLY A 84 10.95 -9.81 4.09
C GLY A 84 11.54 -10.13 5.48
N SER A 85 11.00 -9.54 6.55
CA SER A 85 11.26 -9.93 7.94
C SER A 85 10.56 -11.25 8.33
N GLY A 86 9.61 -11.71 7.52
CA GLY A 86 8.73 -12.85 7.81
C GLY A 86 7.33 -12.47 8.27
N THR A 87 7.02 -11.18 8.45
CA THR A 87 5.68 -10.72 8.86
C THR A 87 4.69 -10.84 7.70
N ILE A 88 3.61 -11.60 7.88
CA ILE A 88 2.50 -11.71 6.91
C ILE A 88 1.41 -10.73 7.33
N TYR A 89 1.09 -9.76 6.46
CA TYR A 89 0.07 -8.75 6.72
C TYR A 89 -1.36 -9.22 6.35
N GLY A 90 -1.49 -10.18 5.44
CA GLY A 90 -2.77 -10.68 4.92
C GLY A 90 -2.97 -10.38 3.44
N MET A 91 -4.23 -10.37 3.00
CA MET A 91 -4.60 -10.13 1.60
C MET A 91 -4.93 -8.66 1.37
N TYR A 92 -4.30 -8.05 0.37
CA TYR A 92 -4.46 -6.63 0.04
C TYR A 92 -4.83 -6.43 -1.42
N VAL A 93 -5.73 -5.48 -1.67
CA VAL A 93 -5.97 -4.92 -3.01
C VAL A 93 -5.25 -3.60 -3.15
N ILE A 94 -4.86 -3.26 -4.38
CA ILE A 94 -4.35 -1.94 -4.71
C ILE A 94 -5.56 -1.01 -4.89
N GLU A 95 -5.67 0.01 -4.05
CA GLU A 95 -6.73 1.01 -4.12
C GLU A 95 -6.33 2.20 -4.99
N GLY A 96 -5.04 2.56 -4.98
CA GLY A 96 -4.54 3.68 -5.77
C GLY A 96 -3.02 3.67 -5.89
N LEU A 97 -2.54 4.19 -7.02
CA LEU A 97 -1.13 4.44 -7.28
C LEU A 97 -0.99 5.88 -7.79
N ASN A 98 -0.37 6.74 -6.97
CA ASN A 98 -0.03 8.10 -7.36
C ASN A 98 1.43 8.16 -7.78
N GLN A 99 1.71 8.86 -8.87
CA GLN A 99 3.07 9.06 -9.38
C GLN A 99 3.30 10.54 -9.68
N THR A 100 4.31 11.13 -9.04
CA THR A 100 4.77 12.49 -9.29
C THR A 100 6.12 12.42 -10.00
N LYS A 101 6.12 12.80 -11.27
CA LYS A 101 7.30 12.81 -12.14
C LYS A 101 7.94 14.19 -12.11
N THR A 102 9.21 14.27 -11.74
CA THR A 102 9.99 15.51 -11.64
C THR A 102 11.34 15.34 -12.33
N GLU A 103 11.99 16.47 -12.63
CA GLU A 103 13.27 16.53 -13.32
C GLU A 103 13.24 15.79 -14.66
N PHE A 104 12.80 16.44 -15.74
CA PHE A 104 12.71 15.79 -17.05
C PHE A 104 13.98 15.99 -17.87
N PHE A 105 14.39 14.93 -18.55
CA PHE A 105 15.39 15.01 -19.60
C PHE A 105 14.89 15.79 -20.81
N ARG A 106 15.82 16.15 -21.70
CA ARG A 106 15.50 16.82 -22.97
C ARG A 106 14.61 15.98 -23.89
N ASP A 107 14.58 14.66 -23.68
CA ASP A 107 13.71 13.70 -24.39
C ASP A 107 12.34 13.50 -23.71
N GLY A 108 12.07 14.21 -22.61
CA GLY A 108 10.82 14.12 -21.84
C GLY A 108 10.77 12.95 -20.84
N MET A 109 11.86 12.19 -20.67
CA MET A 109 11.91 11.11 -19.68
C MET A 109 12.13 11.68 -18.26
N PRO A 110 11.37 11.23 -17.24
CA PRO A 110 11.57 11.69 -15.87
C PRO A 110 12.83 11.08 -15.24
N ARG A 111 13.61 11.90 -14.55
CA ARG A 111 14.80 11.51 -13.77
C ARG A 111 14.43 11.12 -12.34
N ARG A 112 13.33 11.65 -11.84
CA ARG A 112 12.81 11.37 -10.50
C ARG A 112 11.32 11.05 -10.59
N ILE A 113 10.93 9.94 -9.99
CA ILE A 113 9.53 9.53 -9.88
C ILE A 113 9.26 9.23 -8.42
N GLU A 114 8.46 10.08 -7.79
CA GLU A 114 7.90 9.80 -6.47
C GLU A 114 6.63 9.00 -6.66
N PHE A 115 6.48 7.90 -5.92
CA PHE A 115 5.28 7.09 -5.95
C PHE A 115 4.67 6.98 -4.56
N THR A 116 3.36 6.84 -4.53
CA THR A 116 2.59 6.50 -3.33
C THR A 116 1.57 5.43 -3.72
N LEU A 117 1.72 4.26 -3.13
CA LEU A 117 0.86 3.11 -3.35
C LEU A 117 -0.03 2.92 -2.11
N SER A 118 -1.34 3.00 -2.32
CA SER A 118 -2.36 2.78 -1.30
C SER A 118 -2.92 1.37 -1.44
N LEU A 119 -2.76 0.57 -0.39
CA LEU A 119 -3.24 -0.80 -0.30
C LEU A 119 -4.32 -0.88 0.77
N LYS A 120 -5.38 -1.63 0.47
CA LYS A 120 -6.47 -1.89 1.40
C LYS A 120 -6.55 -3.37 1.70
N ARG A 121 -6.57 -3.72 2.99
CA ARG A 121 -6.75 -5.09 3.44
C ARG A 121 -8.17 -5.55 3.12
N VAL A 122 -8.29 -6.74 2.56
CA VAL A 122 -9.56 -7.33 2.11
C VAL A 122 -9.75 -8.74 2.65
N ASP A 123 -9.22 -9.01 3.85
CA ASP A 123 -9.36 -10.34 4.46
C ASP A 123 -10.83 -10.77 4.48
N GLU A 124 -11.18 -11.71 3.59
CA GLU A 124 -11.96 -12.86 3.99
C GLU A 124 -11.08 -13.59 5.00
N SER A 125 -11.63 -13.89 6.18
CA SER A 125 -10.95 -14.72 7.17
C SER A 125 -10.28 -15.88 6.43
N LEU A 126 -8.96 -16.03 6.57
CA LEU A 126 -8.33 -17.30 6.26
C LEU A 126 -8.89 -18.29 7.29
N SER A 127 -10.07 -18.85 6.99
CA SER A 127 -10.74 -19.91 7.75
C SER A 127 -10.18 -21.25 7.31
#